data_AF-A0A1U7Q1F0-F1
#
_entry.id   AF-A0A1U7Q1F0-F1
#
_cell.length_a   1.000
_cell.length_b   1.000
_cell.length_c   1.000
_cell.angle_alpha   90.00
_cell.angle_beta   90.00
_cell.angle_gamma   90.00
#
_symmetry.space_group_name_H-M   'P 1'
#
loop_
_entity.id
_entity.type
_entity.pdbx_description
1 polymer ?
#
loop_
_entity_poly.entity_id
_entity_poly.type
_entity_poly.pdbx_seq_one_letter_code
_entity_poly.pdbx_strand_id
1 'polypeptide(L)'
;MLGKIKQDLQQNLFKTRLTELINMDHPLVKLAHEISWDKIEAEFEGLFSKEGRPSIAVRKIAGMLLLKEMFKESDESVVERWIENAYWQY
;
A
#
# COMPACT_ATOMS: atom_id res chain seq x y z
N MET A 1 -9.47 8.65 19.45
CA MET A 1 -9.47 8.47 17.99
C MET A 1 -8.49 9.45 17.40
N LEU A 2 -7.37 8.98 16.85
CA LEU A 2 -6.44 9.86 16.12
C LEU A 2 -7.13 10.23 14.81
N GLY A 3 -7.87 11.34 14.80
CA GLY A 3 -8.30 12.01 13.58
C GLY A 3 -7.09 12.22 12.68
N LYS A 4 -7.27 12.16 11.36
CA LYS A 4 -6.21 12.27 10.34
C LYS A 4 -5.11 13.19 10.87
N ILE A 5 -4.00 12.59 11.35
CA ILE A 5 -2.92 13.35 11.95
C ILE A 5 -2.47 14.27 10.83
N LYS A 6 -2.69 15.58 11.01
CA LYS A 6 -2.20 16.58 10.07
C LYS A 6 -0.70 16.33 10.00
N GLN A 7 -0.21 15.92 8.83
CA GLN A 7 1.21 15.55 8.69
C GLN A 7 2.04 16.77 9.08
N ASP A 8 2.59 16.73 10.28
CA ASP A 8 3.50 17.75 10.79
C ASP A 8 4.89 17.40 10.26
N LEU A 9 5.57 18.39 9.68
CA LEU A 9 6.92 18.23 9.14
C LEU A 9 7.87 17.67 10.22
N GLN A 10 7.67 18.06 11.48
CA GLN A 10 8.45 17.58 12.61
C GLN A 10 8.24 16.08 12.89
N GLN A 11 7.02 15.55 12.69
CA GLN A 11 6.72 14.12 12.92
C GLN A 11 7.26 13.20 11.81
N ASN A 12 7.55 13.76 10.63
CA ASN A 12 8.15 13.01 9.53
C ASN A 12 9.68 13.10 9.50
N LEU A 13 10.30 14.00 10.30
CA LEU A 13 11.74 14.24 10.31
C LEU A 13 12.56 12.96 10.62
N PHE A 14 12.00 12.06 11.43
CA PHE A 14 12.64 10.83 11.89
C PHE A 14 12.07 9.55 11.26
N LYS A 15 11.18 9.67 10.28
CA LYS A 15 10.63 8.50 9.59
C LYS A 15 11.52 8.15 8.41
N THR A 16 12.22 7.02 8.52
CA THR A 16 12.91 6.43 7.37
C THR A 16 11.89 6.17 6.27
N ARG A 17 12.18 6.67 5.07
CA ARG A 17 11.27 6.48 3.94
C ARG A 17 11.39 5.04 3.47
N LEU A 18 10.29 4.43 3.06
CA LEU A 18 10.33 3.06 2.54
C LEU A 18 11.32 2.92 1.37
N THR A 19 11.40 3.95 0.51
CA THR A 19 12.37 4.07 -0.58
C THR A 19 13.84 4.01 -0.14
N GLU A 20 14.15 4.34 1.11
CA GLU A 20 15.49 4.26 1.68
C GLU A 20 15.80 2.86 2.24
N LEU A 21 14.77 2.02 2.44
CA LEU A 21 14.87 0.67 3.00
C LEU A 21 14.90 -0.42 1.91
N ILE A 22 14.55 -0.08 0.67
CA ILE A 22 14.38 -1.04 -0.41
C ILE A 22 15.28 -0.70 -1.60
N ASN A 23 15.68 -1.71 -2.36
CA ASN A 23 16.34 -1.49 -3.64
C ASN A 23 15.31 -1.05 -4.70
N MET A 24 15.47 0.16 -5.25
CA MET A 24 14.61 0.68 -6.31
C MET A 24 14.69 -0.11 -7.61
N ASP A 25 15.76 -0.89 -7.82
CA ASP A 25 15.90 -1.78 -8.97
C ASP A 25 15.18 -3.13 -8.82
N HIS A 26 14.57 -3.39 -7.66
CA HIS A 26 13.88 -4.64 -7.39
C HIS A 26 12.70 -4.86 -8.36
N PRO A 27 12.47 -6.09 -8.86
CA PRO A 27 11.40 -6.37 -9.82
C PRO A 27 10.00 -5.92 -9.37
N LEU A 28 9.63 -6.12 -8.10
CA LEU A 28 8.35 -5.66 -7.57
C LEU A 28 8.22 -4.12 -7.60
N VAL A 29 9.31 -3.39 -7.36
CA VAL A 29 9.32 -1.92 -7.42
C VAL A 29 9.12 -1.46 -8.85
N LYS A 30 9.79 -2.11 -9.82
CA LYS A 30 9.59 -1.82 -11.25
C LYS A 30 8.14 -2.09 -11.67
N LEU A 31 7.59 -3.25 -11.31
CA LEU A 31 6.19 -3.59 -11.59
C LEU A 31 5.21 -2.60 -10.95
N ALA A 32 5.46 -2.14 -9.73
CA ALA A 32 4.63 -1.14 -9.07
C ALA A 32 4.60 0.19 -9.84
N HIS A 33 5.66 0.56 -10.57
CA HIS A 33 5.67 1.77 -11.42
C HIS A 33 4.96 1.59 -12.77
N GLU A 34 4.90 0.36 -13.30
CA GLU A 34 4.20 0.07 -14.55
C GLU A 34 2.67 0.07 -14.38
N ILE A 35 2.18 -0.16 -13.16
CA ILE A 35 0.75 -0.17 -12.88
C ILE A 35 0.22 1.26 -12.81
N SER A 36 -0.83 1.53 -13.61
CA SER A 36 -1.57 2.80 -13.59
C SER A 36 -2.49 2.89 -12.36
N TRP A 37 -1.90 3.09 -11.17
CA TRP A 37 -2.65 3.15 -9.90
C TRP A 37 -3.75 4.22 -9.87
N ASP A 38 -3.52 5.38 -10.48
CA ASP A 38 -4.52 6.46 -10.53
C ASP A 38 -5.81 6.04 -11.24
N LYS A 39 -5.69 5.22 -12.29
CA LYS A 39 -6.86 4.67 -12.99
C LYS A 39 -7.61 3.68 -12.11
N ILE A 40 -6.89 2.82 -11.41
CA ILE A 40 -7.48 1.86 -10.47
C ILE A 40 -8.22 2.63 -9.37
N GLU A 41 -7.59 3.61 -8.74
CA GLU A 41 -8.23 4.40 -7.68
C GLU A 41 -9.50 5.11 -8.20
N ALA A 42 -9.44 5.74 -9.39
CA ALA A 42 -10.58 6.44 -9.98
C ALA A 42 -11.77 5.51 -10.34
N GLU A 43 -11.49 4.29 -10.80
CA GLU A 43 -12.53 3.31 -11.13
C GLU A 43 -13.22 2.75 -9.87
N PHE A 44 -12.46 2.55 -8.79
CA PHE A 44 -12.97 1.88 -7.59
C PHE A 44 -13.39 2.84 -6.47
N GLU A 45 -12.99 4.12 -6.47
CA GLU A 45 -13.31 5.08 -5.40
C GLU A 45 -14.81 5.18 -5.11
N GLY A 46 -15.65 5.08 -6.15
CA GLY A 46 -17.10 5.18 -6.05
C GLY A 46 -17.76 3.98 -5.35
N LEU A 47 -17.03 2.87 -5.18
CA LEU A 47 -17.53 1.68 -4.49
C LEU A 47 -17.37 1.75 -2.97
N PHE A 48 -16.59 2.72 -2.46
CA PHE A 48 -16.33 2.87 -1.04
C PHE A 48 -17.21 3.95 -0.42
N SER A 49 -17.72 3.67 0.78
CA SER A 49 -18.49 4.66 1.55
C SER A 49 -17.61 5.87 1.91
N LYS A 50 -18.15 7.06 1.70
CA LYS A 50 -17.55 8.32 2.17
C LYS A 50 -17.81 8.57 3.65
N GLU A 51 -18.82 7.90 4.19
CA GLU A 51 -19.27 8.04 5.58
C GLU A 51 -18.84 6.83 6.43
N GLY A 52 -18.56 7.08 7.72
CA GLY A 52 -18.17 6.04 8.67
C GLY A 52 -16.65 5.85 8.81
N ARG A 53 -16.21 4.61 9.08
CA ARG A 53 -14.77 4.31 9.21
C ARG A 53 -14.11 4.41 7.82
N PRO A 54 -13.03 5.20 7.66
CA PRO A 54 -12.33 5.29 6.39
C PRO A 54 -11.93 3.90 5.87
N SER A 55 -12.13 3.70 4.56
CA SER A 55 -11.64 2.51 3.88
C SER A 55 -10.11 2.48 3.85
N ILE A 56 -9.58 1.28 3.63
CA ILE A 56 -8.18 1.11 3.26
C ILE A 56 -8.01 1.63 1.82
N ALA A 57 -6.89 2.27 1.51
CA ALA A 57 -6.60 2.77 0.16
C ALA A 57 -6.77 1.68 -0.90
N VAL A 58 -7.38 2.00 -2.05
CA VAL A 58 -7.68 1.00 -3.10
C VAL A 58 -6.39 0.36 -3.58
N ARG A 59 -5.34 1.17 -3.81
CA ARG A 59 -4.00 0.66 -4.13
C ARG A 59 -3.53 -0.45 -3.19
N LYS A 60 -3.73 -0.32 -1.87
CA LYS A 60 -3.28 -1.34 -0.91
C LYS A 60 -4.09 -2.63 -1.05
N ILE A 61 -5.40 -2.54 -1.22
CA ILE A 61 -6.26 -3.71 -1.42
C ILE A 61 -5.88 -4.43 -2.72
N ALA A 62 -5.82 -3.69 -3.83
CA ALA A 62 -5.45 -4.23 -5.14
C ALA A 62 -4.03 -4.82 -5.14
N GLY A 63 -3.06 -4.12 -4.55
CA GLY A 63 -1.68 -4.60 -4.40
C GLY A 63 -1.59 -5.90 -3.60
N MET A 64 -2.31 -6.01 -2.47
CA MET A 64 -2.35 -7.25 -1.69
C MET A 64 -2.98 -8.40 -2.47
N LEU A 65 -4.04 -8.17 -3.24
CA LEU A 65 -4.64 -9.21 -4.10
C LEU A 65 -3.67 -9.68 -5.19
N LEU A 66 -2.93 -8.75 -5.82
CA LEU A 66 -1.91 -9.08 -6.81
C LEU A 66 -0.77 -9.90 -6.19
N LEU A 67 -0.26 -9.48 -5.03
CA LEU A 67 0.80 -10.19 -4.32
C LEU A 67 0.33 -11.59 -3.86
N LYS A 68 -0.89 -11.69 -3.34
CA LYS A 68 -1.51 -12.98 -2.96
C LYS A 68 -1.49 -13.95 -4.13
N GLU A 69 -1.97 -13.52 -5.29
CA GLU A 69 -2.05 -14.39 -6.48
C GLU A 69 -0.68 -14.70 -7.09
N MET A 70 0.23 -13.72 -7.11
CA MET A 70 1.59 -13.86 -7.65
C MET A 70 2.44 -14.85 -6.84
N PHE A 71 2.29 -14.84 -5.52
CA PHE A 71 3.08 -15.67 -4.61
C PHE A 71 2.32 -16.89 -4.06
N LYS A 72 1.05 -17.09 -4.48
CA LYS A 72 0.19 -18.20 -4.04
C LYS A 72 -0.02 -18.23 -2.52
N GLU A 73 -0.22 -17.06 -1.94
CA GLU A 73 -0.49 -16.90 -0.51
C GLU A 73 -1.98 -17.10 -0.16
N SER A 74 -2.27 -17.41 1.10
CA SER A 74 -3.63 -17.33 1.65
C SER A 74 -3.96 -15.88 2.04
N ASP A 75 -5.21 -15.63 2.43
CA ASP A 75 -5.63 -14.31 2.93
C ASP A 75 -4.96 -13.95 4.26
N GLU A 76 -4.64 -14.94 5.08
CA GLU A 76 -3.94 -14.77 6.35
C GLU A 76 -2.44 -14.56 6.12
N SER A 77 -1.80 -15.42 5.33
CA SER A 77 -0.35 -15.38 5.14
C SER A 77 0.10 -14.16 4.33
N VAL A 78 -0.74 -13.63 3.42
CA VAL A 78 -0.43 -12.38 2.70
C VAL A 78 -0.36 -11.18 3.66
N VAL A 79 -1.21 -11.16 4.70
CA VAL A 79 -1.21 -10.08 5.71
C VAL A 79 0.06 -10.13 6.56
N GLU A 80 0.45 -11.33 7.00
CA GLU A 80 1.67 -11.54 7.78
C GLU A 80 2.91 -11.13 6.97
N ARG A 81 3.04 -11.61 5.73
CA ARG A 81 4.15 -11.23 4.85
C ARG A 81 4.19 -9.75 4.50
N TRP A 82 3.04 -9.11 4.35
CA TRP A 82 3.00 -7.67 4.08
C TRP A 82 3.62 -6.87 5.23
N ILE A 83 3.43 -7.29 6.49
CA ILE A 83 3.99 -6.62 7.67
C ILE A 83 5.53 -6.77 7.69
N GLU A 84 6.04 -7.94 7.34
CA GLU A 84 7.46 -8.27 7.42
C GLU A 84 8.28 -7.80 6.21
N ASN A 85 7.65 -7.65 5.04
CA ASN A 85 8.35 -7.39 3.78
C ASN A 85 8.17 -5.95 3.27
N ALA A 86 9.21 -5.15 3.39
CA ALA A 86 9.24 -3.76 2.91
C ALA A 86 8.91 -3.61 1.41
N TYR A 87 9.29 -4.59 0.57
CA TYR A 87 8.98 -4.55 -0.87
C TYR A 87 7.48 -4.72 -1.16
N TRP A 88 6.73 -5.35 -0.26
CA TRP A 88 5.27 -5.53 -0.40
C TRP A 88 4.49 -4.31 0.07
N GLN A 89 5.16 -3.38 0.74
CA GLN A 89 4.60 -2.11 1.22
C GLN A 89 4.82 -0.95 0.22
N TYR A 90 5.59 -1.17 -0.84
CA TYR A 90 5.94 -0.18 -1.86
C TYR A 90 4.84 -0.05 -2.91
#